data_AF-A0A956JX58-F1
#
_entry.id   AF-A0A956JX58-F1
#
_cell.length_a   1.000
_cell.length_b   1.000
_cell.length_c   1.000
_cell.angle_alpha   90.00
_cell.angle_beta   90.00
_cell.angle_gamma   90.00
#
_symmetry.space_group_name_H-M   'P 1'
#
loop_
_entity.id
_entity.type
_entity.pdbx_description
1 polymer ?
#
loop_
_entity_poly.entity_id
_entity_poly.type
_entity_poly.pdbx_seq_one_letter_code
_entity_poly.pdbx_strand_id
1 'polypeptide(L)'
;MRLLVPAAALAAGRAEVSGDDHHYLFRVRRLAPGAAVVVFDGEGHEADAVVEAVEAARATLRIGPARVEPAPRPRLTVIQGLIKGERMDWCVQKLVEVGVDEIVVVATARAVVRLDAAR
;
A
#
# COMPACT_ATOMS: atom_id res chain seq x y z
N MET A 1 2.99 1.35 12.42
CA MET A 1 1.94 0.84 11.52
C MET A 1 1.85 1.78 10.34
N ARG A 2 1.77 1.28 9.10
CA ARG A 2 1.63 2.11 7.89
C ARG A 2 0.28 1.83 7.23
N LEU A 3 -0.41 2.88 6.78
CA LEU A 3 -1.71 2.78 6.11
C LEU A 3 -1.68 3.59 4.80
N LEU A 4 -2.05 2.95 3.70
CA LEU A 4 -2.25 3.62 2.43
C LEU A 4 -3.58 4.41 2.46
N VAL A 5 -3.56 5.68 2.09
CA VAL A 5 -4.73 6.55 2.04
C VAL A 5 -4.73 7.36 0.73
N PRO A 6 -5.88 7.84 0.24
CA PRO A 6 -5.90 8.76 -0.88
C PRO A 6 -5.13 10.05 -0.55
N ALA A 7 -4.45 10.66 -1.54
CA ALA A 7 -3.75 11.94 -1.37
C ALA A 7 -4.65 13.05 -0.80
N ALA A 8 -5.95 13.03 -1.13
CA ALA A 8 -6.94 13.96 -0.57
C ALA A 8 -7.05 13.89 0.97
N ALA A 9 -6.85 12.72 1.58
CA ALA A 9 -6.90 12.56 3.03
C ALA A 9 -5.67 13.19 3.71
N LEU A 10 -4.49 13.04 3.11
CA LEU A 10 -3.26 13.73 3.55
C LEU A 10 -3.44 15.25 3.49
N ALA A 11 -3.97 15.78 2.39
CA ALA A 11 -4.22 17.21 2.23
C ALA A 11 -5.28 17.75 3.21
N ALA A 12 -6.28 16.94 3.55
CA ALA A 12 -7.32 17.31 4.50
C ALA A 12 -6.89 17.24 5.98
N GLY A 13 -5.74 16.63 6.29
CA GLY A 13 -5.28 16.45 7.67
C GLY A 13 -6.12 15.44 8.47
N ARG A 14 -6.93 14.60 7.81
CA ARG A 14 -7.79 13.59 8.44
C ARG A 14 -8.10 12.45 7.47
N ALA A 15 -8.19 11.23 8.00
CA ALA A 15 -8.70 10.06 7.27
C ALA A 15 -9.78 9.33 8.07
N GLU A 16 -10.75 8.75 7.36
CA GLU A 16 -11.64 7.72 7.89
C GLU A 16 -11.13 6.35 7.44
N VAL A 17 -11.09 5.40 8.36
CA VAL A 17 -10.69 4.02 8.11
C VAL A 17 -11.91 3.13 8.28
N SER A 18 -12.23 2.36 7.25
CA SER A 18 -13.36 1.42 7.21
C SER A 18 -12.94 0.12 6.50
N GLY A 19 -13.85 -0.85 6.39
CA GLY A 19 -13.60 -2.10 5.66
C GLY A 19 -12.45 -2.94 6.22
N ASP A 20 -11.64 -3.50 5.32
CA ASP A 20 -10.55 -4.43 5.66
C ASP A 20 -9.46 -3.78 6.51
N ASP A 21 -9.12 -2.51 6.23
CA ASP A 21 -8.17 -1.75 7.04
C ASP A 21 -8.69 -1.51 8.45
N HIS A 22 -9.99 -1.25 8.64
CA HIS A 22 -10.58 -1.13 9.97
C HIS A 22 -10.49 -2.45 10.74
N HIS A 23 -10.89 -3.55 10.09
CA HIS A 23 -10.81 -4.87 10.68
C HIS A 23 -9.37 -5.21 11.08
N TYR A 24 -8.41 -5.01 10.19
CA TYR A 24 -7.01 -5.30 10.45
C TYR A 24 -6.44 -4.42 11.57
N LEU A 25 -6.66 -3.11 11.54
CA LEU A 25 -6.06 -2.18 12.50
C LEU A 25 -6.70 -2.26 13.89
N PHE A 26 -8.02 -2.35 13.98
CA PHE A 26 -8.73 -2.19 15.26
C PHE A 26 -9.27 -3.49 15.85
N ARG A 27 -9.51 -4.53 15.05
CA ARG A 27 -9.94 -5.85 15.56
C ARG A 27 -8.78 -6.81 15.68
N VAL A 28 -7.92 -6.90 14.66
CA VAL A 28 -6.75 -7.80 14.68
C VAL A 28 -5.59 -7.19 15.46
N ARG A 29 -5.17 -5.97 15.09
CA ARG A 29 -4.04 -5.26 15.71
C ARG A 29 -4.41 -4.47 16.97
N ARG A 30 -5.71 -4.28 17.21
CA ARG A 30 -6.27 -3.66 18.44
C ARG A 30 -5.69 -2.30 18.76
N LEU A 31 -5.47 -1.46 17.74
CA LEU A 31 -5.10 -0.07 17.96
C LEU A 31 -6.20 0.64 18.76
N ALA A 32 -5.79 1.55 19.64
CA ALA A 32 -6.69 2.35 20.47
C ALA A 32 -6.53 3.84 20.13
N PRO A 33 -7.50 4.70 20.51
CA PRO A 33 -7.30 6.15 20.48
C PRO A 33 -5.98 6.56 21.13
N GLY A 34 -5.25 7.47 20.49
CA GLY A 34 -3.89 7.88 20.87
C GLY A 34 -2.77 7.05 20.22
N ALA A 35 -3.06 5.93 19.55
CA ALA A 35 -2.05 5.15 18.86
C ALA A 35 -1.47 5.88 17.64
N ALA A 36 -0.16 5.78 17.46
CA ALA A 36 0.55 6.34 16.31
C ALA A 36 0.42 5.46 15.06
N VAL A 37 0.15 6.09 13.93
CA VAL A 37 0.04 5.48 12.59
C VAL A 37 0.81 6.37 11.61
N VAL A 38 1.48 5.80 10.64
CA VAL A 38 2.01 6.54 9.49
C VAL A 38 1.03 6.34 8.34
N VAL A 39 0.56 7.43 7.75
CA VAL A 39 -0.28 7.37 6.54
C VAL A 39 0.54 7.79 5.34
N PHE A 40 0.29 7.18 4.17
CA PHE A 40 1.01 7.50 2.93
C PHE A 40 0.10 7.32 1.72
N ASP A 41 0.38 7.99 0.59
CA ASP A 41 -0.45 7.93 -0.64
C ASP A 41 0.06 6.99 -1.72
N GLY A 42 1.28 6.46 -1.56
CA GLY A 42 1.93 5.66 -2.60
C GLY A 42 2.53 6.48 -3.74
N GLU A 43 2.41 7.81 -3.69
CA GLU A 43 2.98 8.76 -4.66
C GLU A 43 4.19 9.51 -4.09
N GLY A 44 4.66 9.10 -2.90
CA GLY A 44 5.83 9.65 -2.24
C GLY A 44 5.50 10.65 -1.12
N HIS A 45 4.23 10.81 -0.73
CA HIS A 45 3.89 11.59 0.45
C HIS A 45 3.52 10.68 1.62
N GLU A 46 3.99 11.06 2.81
CA GLU A 46 3.58 10.43 4.05
C GLU A 46 3.42 11.46 5.18
N ALA A 47 2.72 11.07 6.24
CA ALA A 47 2.52 11.90 7.41
C ALA A 47 2.37 11.03 8.66
N ASP A 48 2.77 11.57 9.80
CA ASP A 48 2.43 10.96 11.08
C ASP A 48 0.98 11.27 11.43
N ALA A 49 0.27 10.27 11.91
CA ALA A 49 -1.14 10.34 12.27
C ALA A 49 -1.38 9.70 13.63
N VAL A 50 -2.48 10.10 14.26
CA VAL A 50 -2.92 9.57 15.54
C VAL A 50 -4.36 9.10 15.41
N VAL A 51 -4.64 7.91 15.93
CA VAL A 51 -6.01 7.40 16.07
C VAL A 51 -6.79 8.34 16.99
N GLU A 52 -7.83 8.97 16.48
CA GLU A 52 -8.63 9.93 17.24
C GLU A 52 -9.84 9.25 17.87
N ALA A 53 -10.57 8.44 17.10
CA ALA A 53 -11.70 7.66 17.59
C ALA A 53 -11.80 6.31 16.89
N VAL A 54 -12.30 5.31 17.61
CA VAL A 54 -12.56 3.96 17.09
C VAL A 54 -14.01 3.59 17.39
N GLU A 55 -14.75 3.25 16.35
CA GLU A 55 -16.12 2.76 16.43
C GLU A 55 -16.22 1.34 15.86
N ALA A 56 -17.42 0.75 15.90
CA ALA A 56 -17.63 -0.66 15.55
C ALA A 56 -17.24 -1.02 14.10
N ALA A 57 -17.37 -0.07 13.17
CA ALA A 57 -17.14 -0.28 11.73
C ALA A 57 -16.32 0.84 11.05
N ARG A 58 -15.96 1.90 11.80
CA ARG A 58 -15.12 2.99 11.31
C ARG A 58 -14.18 3.50 12.39
N ALA A 59 -13.13 4.20 11.99
CA ALA A 59 -12.25 4.93 12.88
C ALA A 59 -11.76 6.20 12.20
N THR A 60 -11.41 7.22 12.98
CA THR A 60 -10.87 8.48 12.45
C THR A 60 -9.41 8.63 12.85
N LEU A 61 -8.61 9.11 11.91
CA LEU A 61 -7.21 9.47 12.13
C LEU A 61 -7.07 10.97 11.97
N ARG A 62 -6.39 11.61 12.92
CA ARG A 62 -5.88 12.98 12.74
C ARG A 62 -4.50 12.90 12.12
N ILE A 63 -4.31 13.51 10.96
CA ILE A 63 -3.07 13.47 10.18
C ILE A 63 -2.30 14.77 10.40
N GLY A 64 -1.00 14.65 10.66
CA GLY A 64 -0.07 15.77 10.78
C GLY A 64 0.33 16.34 9.41
N PRO A 65 1.30 17.27 9.38
CA PRO A 65 1.83 17.79 8.12
C PRO A 65 2.42 16.67 7.26
N ALA A 66 2.04 16.67 5.97
CA ALA A 66 2.65 15.78 4.99
C ALA A 66 4.12 16.14 4.73
N ARG A 67 4.93 15.11 4.57
CA ARG A 67 6.33 15.17 4.14
C ARG A 67 6.51 14.33 2.88
N VAL A 68 7.52 14.69 2.09
CA VAL A 68 7.91 13.93 0.91
C VAL A 68 8.96 12.89 1.32
N GLU A 69 8.72 11.64 0.94
CA GLU A 69 9.71 10.56 0.97
C GLU A 69 10.36 10.46 -0.41
N PRO A 70 11.66 10.81 -0.55
CA PRO A 70 12.32 10.79 -1.85
C PRO A 70 12.40 9.38 -2.43
N ALA A 71 12.06 9.24 -3.72
CA ALA A 71 12.23 7.97 -4.42
C ALA A 71 13.71 7.52 -4.41
N PRO A 72 13.99 6.22 -4.12
CA PRO A 72 15.34 5.67 -4.20
C PRO A 72 15.99 5.87 -5.58
N ARG A 73 17.33 5.90 -5.60
CA ARG A 73 18.10 5.98 -6.85
C ARG A 73 19.18 4.89 -6.87
N PRO A 74 19.42 4.26 -8.04
CA PRO A 74 18.74 4.47 -9.33
C PRO A 74 17.30 3.93 -9.35
N ARG A 75 16.50 4.35 -10.33
CA ARG A 75 15.20 3.71 -10.60
C ARG A 75 15.44 2.30 -11.17
N LEU A 76 14.72 1.31 -10.66
CA LEU A 76 14.80 -0.08 -11.05
C LEU A 76 13.46 -0.54 -11.66
N THR A 77 13.49 -0.85 -12.96
CA THR A 77 12.37 -1.48 -13.67
C THR A 77 12.70 -2.95 -13.94
N VAL A 78 11.78 -3.85 -13.62
CA VAL A 78 11.92 -5.29 -13.88
C VAL A 78 10.91 -5.74 -14.91
N ILE A 79 11.41 -6.34 -15.99
CA ILE A 79 10.59 -6.99 -17.02
C ILE A 79 10.44 -8.46 -16.63
N GLN A 80 9.25 -8.85 -16.18
CA GLN A 80 8.97 -10.18 -15.66
C GLN A 80 8.10 -10.98 -16.63
N GLY A 81 8.62 -12.13 -17.10
CA GLY A 81 7.82 -13.08 -17.88
C GLY A 81 6.74 -13.74 -17.03
N LEU A 82 5.56 -14.02 -17.60
CA LEU A 82 4.48 -14.69 -16.88
C LEU A 82 4.88 -16.05 -16.30
N ILE A 83 4.68 -16.22 -14.99
CA ILE A 83 4.88 -17.47 -14.24
C ILE A 83 3.52 -17.96 -13.72
N LYS A 84 3.33 -19.29 -13.66
CA LYS A 84 2.07 -19.91 -13.24
C LYS A 84 1.89 -19.90 -11.72
N GLY A 85 0.67 -19.58 -11.28
CA GLY A 85 0.19 -19.75 -9.91
C GLY A 85 0.83 -18.78 -8.92
N GLU A 86 0.89 -19.18 -7.65
CA GLU A 86 1.37 -18.40 -6.50
C GLU A 86 2.83 -17.91 -6.64
N ARG A 87 3.59 -18.45 -7.60
CA ARG A 87 4.94 -17.97 -7.90
C ARG A 87 4.96 -16.54 -8.42
N MET A 88 3.90 -16.10 -9.10
CA MET A 88 3.80 -14.71 -9.52
C MET A 88 3.59 -13.79 -8.32
N ASP A 89 2.69 -14.15 -7.41
CA ASP A 89 2.42 -13.38 -6.20
C ASP A 89 3.69 -13.25 -5.33
N TRP A 90 4.41 -14.36 -5.16
CA TRP A 90 5.71 -14.36 -4.50
C TRP A 90 6.72 -13.44 -5.21
N CYS A 91 6.78 -13.50 -6.55
CA CYS A 91 7.69 -12.67 -7.33
C CYS A 91 7.39 -11.18 -7.15
N VAL A 92 6.13 -10.77 -7.28
CA VAL A 92 5.70 -9.37 -7.06
C VAL A 92 6.05 -8.92 -5.65
N GLN A 93 5.76 -9.75 -4.63
CA GLN A 93 6.13 -9.44 -3.25
C GLN A 93 7.63 -9.20 -3.12
N LYS A 94 8.48 -10.06 -3.67
CA LYS A 94 9.93 -9.92 -3.55
C LYS A 94 10.48 -8.75 -4.34
N LEU A 95 9.92 -8.43 -5.50
CA LEU A 95 10.30 -7.25 -6.26
C LEU A 95 9.96 -5.96 -5.50
N VAL A 96 8.79 -5.88 -4.86
CA VAL A 96 8.44 -4.74 -4.00
C VAL A 96 9.35 -4.65 -2.77
N GLU A 97 9.64 -5.77 -2.09
CA GLU A 97 10.52 -5.80 -0.91
C GLU A 97 11.96 -5.33 -1.20
N VAL A 98 12.48 -5.59 -2.40
CA VAL A 98 13.85 -5.14 -2.80
C VAL A 98 13.87 -3.74 -3.41
N GLY A 99 12.73 -3.05 -3.48
CA GLY A 99 12.64 -1.67 -3.95
C GLY A 99 12.60 -1.52 -5.47
N VAL A 100 11.98 -2.46 -6.19
CA VAL A 100 11.65 -2.28 -7.62
C VAL A 100 10.57 -1.21 -7.75
N ASP A 101 10.83 -0.21 -8.59
CA ASP A 101 9.90 0.91 -8.84
C ASP A 101 8.79 0.53 -9.82
N GLU A 102 9.09 -0.36 -10.77
CA GLU A 102 8.14 -0.73 -11.83
C GLU A 102 8.31 -2.19 -12.24
N ILE A 103 7.20 -2.92 -12.29
CA ILE A 103 7.14 -4.32 -12.74
C ILE A 103 6.36 -4.37 -14.05
N VAL A 104 7.06 -4.65 -15.15
CA VAL A 104 6.44 -4.83 -16.47
C VAL A 104 6.25 -6.32 -16.72
N VAL A 105 5.01 -6.78 -16.60
CA VAL A 105 4.67 -8.19 -16.85
C VAL A 105 4.50 -8.43 -18.34
N VAL A 106 5.23 -9.41 -18.90
CA VAL A 106 5.22 -9.71 -20.33
C VAL A 106 4.88 -11.17 -20.63
N ALA A 107 4.08 -11.38 -21.68
CA ALA A 107 3.94 -12.69 -22.29
C ALA A 107 5.22 -13.01 -23.09
N THR A 108 5.82 -14.17 -22.85
CA THR A 108 7.04 -14.60 -23.54
C THR A 108 6.79 -15.91 -24.28
N ALA A 109 7.60 -16.22 -25.30
CA ALA A 109 7.40 -17.40 -26.15
C ALA A 109 7.38 -18.75 -25.39
N ARG A 110 7.96 -18.80 -24.18
CA ARG A 110 7.99 -20.00 -23.34
C ARG A 110 7.10 -19.90 -22.09
N ALA A 111 6.30 -18.83 -21.98
CA ALA A 111 5.35 -18.70 -20.89
C ALA A 111 4.23 -19.73 -21.06
N VAL A 112 3.99 -20.50 -20.00
CA VAL A 112 2.91 -21.52 -19.97
C VAL A 112 1.54 -20.87 -19.66
N VAL A 113 1.55 -19.62 -19.21
CA VAL A 113 0.36 -18.82 -18.89
C VAL A 113 0.04 -17.90 -20.06
N ARG A 114 -1.23 -17.86 -20.47
CA ARG A 114 -1.75 -16.89 -21.43
C ARG A 114 -2.52 -15.82 -20.65
N LEU A 115 -2.27 -14.55 -20.95
CA LEU A 115 -3.14 -13.46 -20.51
C LEU A 115 -4.46 -13.63 -21.23
N ASP A 116 -5.55 -13.69 -20.48
CA ASP A 116 -6.88 -13.60 -21.07
C ASP A 116 -7.12 -12.13 -21.37
N ALA A 117 -7.31 -11.77 -22.64
CA ALA A 117 -7.45 -10.37 -23.05
C ALA A 117 -8.72 -9.70 -22.48
N ALA A 118 -9.60 -10.47 -21.83
CA ALA A 118 -10.84 -10.03 -21.21
C ALA A 118 -10.73 -9.64 -19.73
N ARG A 119 -9.52 -9.66 -19.12
CA ARG A 119 -9.33 -9.28 -17.72
C ARG A 119 -8.01 -8.59 -17.43
#